data_AF-A0A1S3QJ71-F1
#
_entry.id   AF-A0A1S3QJ71-F1
#
_cell.length_a   1.000
_cell.length_b   1.000
_cell.length_c   1.000
_cell.angle_alpha   90.00
_cell.angle_beta   90.00
_cell.angle_gamma   90.00
#
_symmetry.space_group_name_H-M   'P 1'
#
loop_
_entity.id
_entity.type
_entity.pdbx_description
1 polymer ?
#
loop_
_entity_poly.entity_id
_entity_poly.type
_entity_poly.pdbx_seq_one_letter_code
_entity_poly.pdbx_strand_id
1 'polypeptide(L)'
;MADAAAEYGVKVMCRFRPLNESEITRGDKYIPKFKEDDTVVITGKPYVFDRVLPPNTAQEQVYDACAKQIVKDVLGGYNGTIFAYGQTSSGKTHTME
;
A
#
# COMPACT_ATOMS: atom_id res chain seq x y z
N MET A 1 22.82 21.38 -15.72
CA MET A 1 22.55 19.98 -16.08
C MET A 1 21.29 19.57 -15.36
N ALA A 2 20.36 18.96 -16.09
CA ALA A 2 18.94 18.86 -15.75
C ALA A 2 18.67 18.24 -14.37
N ASP A 3 18.05 19.02 -13.49
CA ASP A 3 17.32 18.51 -12.33
C ASP A 3 15.99 17.99 -12.88
N ALA A 4 15.99 16.71 -13.24
CA ALA A 4 14.83 16.03 -13.77
C ALA A 4 13.82 15.87 -12.62
N ALA A 5 12.87 16.80 -12.57
CA ALA A 5 11.58 16.74 -11.88
C ALA A 5 11.59 15.78 -10.68
N ALA A 6 12.11 16.28 -9.58
CA ALA A 6 11.99 15.64 -8.29
C ALA A 6 10.49 15.55 -7.94
N GLU A 7 9.84 14.43 -8.27
CA GLU A 7 8.50 14.06 -7.78
C GLU A 7 8.57 13.77 -6.27
N TYR A 8 8.96 14.76 -5.47
CA TYR A 8 8.93 14.67 -4.01
C TYR A 8 7.54 15.06 -3.51
N GLY A 9 6.59 14.16 -3.75
CA GLY A 9 5.23 14.21 -3.21
C GLY A 9 4.99 13.11 -2.18
N VAL A 10 3.98 13.31 -1.32
CA VAL A 10 3.45 12.25 -0.46
C VAL A 10 2.84 11.18 -1.35
N LYS A 11 3.40 9.96 -1.30
CA LYS A 11 2.83 8.79 -1.99
C LYS A 11 1.94 7.99 -1.04
N VAL A 12 0.78 7.57 -1.54
CA VAL A 12 -0.20 6.78 -0.81
C VAL A 12 -0.35 5.42 -1.48
N MET A 13 0.05 4.38 -0.76
CA MET A 13 -0.09 3.00 -1.21
C MET A 13 -1.25 2.34 -0.44
N CYS A 14 -2.20 1.75 -1.16
CA CYS A 14 -3.36 1.08 -0.57
C CYS A 14 -3.12 -0.44 -0.54
N ARG A 15 -2.87 -1.01 0.64
CA ARG A 15 -2.65 -2.45 0.81
C ARG A 15 -3.89 -3.14 1.35
N PHE A 16 -4.35 -4.17 0.64
CA PHE A 16 -5.41 -5.07 1.11
C PHE A 16 -4.81 -6.34 1.69
N ARG A 17 -5.37 -6.82 2.79
CA ARG A 17 -5.09 -8.16 3.33
C ARG A 17 -6.16 -9.16 2.88
N PRO A 18 -5.86 -10.47 2.88
CA PRO A 18 -6.89 -11.49 2.73
C PRO A 18 -7.87 -11.46 3.90
N LEU A 19 -9.05 -12.04 3.69
CA LEU A 19 -10.00 -12.30 4.77
C LEU A 19 -9.35 -13.28 5.76
N ASN A 20 -9.54 -13.04 7.05
CA ASN A 20 -9.11 -13.96 8.09
C ASN A 20 -10.16 -15.07 8.31
N GLU A 21 -9.79 -16.12 9.04
CA GLU A 21 -10.66 -17.26 9.30
C GLU A 21 -11.98 -16.87 9.99
N SER A 22 -11.95 -15.87 10.88
CA SER A 22 -13.15 -15.38 11.57
C SER A 22 -14.12 -14.69 10.62
N GLU A 23 -13.62 -13.91 9.66
CA GLU A 23 -14.40 -13.23 8.61
C GLU A 23 -14.99 -14.25 7.63
N ILE A 24 -14.20 -15.26 7.24
CA ILE A 24 -14.66 -16.35 6.38
C ILE A 24 -15.78 -17.13 7.08
N THR A 25 -15.59 -17.49 8.36
CA THR A 25 -16.57 -18.25 9.15
C THR A 25 -17.86 -17.44 9.40
N ARG A 26 -17.75 -16.12 9.56
CA ARG A 26 -18.90 -15.22 9.68
C ARG A 26 -19.69 -15.09 8.36
N GLY A 27 -19.10 -15.49 7.23
CA GLY A 27 -19.72 -15.39 5.90
C GLY A 27 -19.50 -14.04 5.23
N ASP A 28 -18.46 -13.30 5.64
CA ASP A 28 -18.12 -12.01 5.04
C ASP A 28 -17.69 -12.20 3.59
N LYS A 29 -18.10 -11.25 2.74
CA LYS A 29 -17.77 -11.25 1.31
C LYS A 29 -16.58 -10.34 1.04
N TYR A 30 -15.72 -10.78 0.13
CA TYR A 30 -14.66 -9.94 -0.39
C TYR A 30 -15.26 -8.90 -1.35
N ILE A 31 -15.35 -7.65 -0.89
CA ILE A 31 -15.94 -6.53 -1.64
C ILE A 31 -14.97 -5.76 -2.57
N PRO A 32 -13.66 -5.65 -2.29
CA PRO A 32 -12.76 -4.87 -3.12
C PRO A 32 -12.58 -5.47 -4.52
N LYS A 33 -12.70 -4.63 -5.54
CA LYS A 33 -12.39 -5.00 -6.93
C LYS A 33 -11.20 -4.18 -7.40
N PHE A 34 -10.16 -4.85 -7.86
CA PHE A 34 -8.94 -4.22 -8.35
C PHE A 34 -9.07 -3.94 -9.84
N LYS A 35 -8.71 -2.72 -10.24
CA LYS A 35 -8.63 -2.31 -11.64
C LYS A 35 -7.26 -1.69 -11.83
N GLU A 36 -6.49 -2.22 -12.79
CA GLU A 36 -5.11 -1.77 -13.01
C GLU A 36 -4.27 -1.87 -11.72
N ASP A 37 -3.16 -1.15 -11.63
CA ASP A 37 -2.24 -1.21 -10.49
C ASP A 37 -2.47 -0.09 -9.46
N ASP A 38 -3.39 0.84 -9.73
CA ASP A 38 -3.57 2.10 -8.99
C ASP A 38 -5.01 2.32 -8.49
N THR A 39 -5.97 1.50 -8.93
CA THR A 39 -7.39 1.75 -8.70
C THR A 39 -8.07 0.58 -7.97
N VAL A 40 -8.83 0.91 -6.93
CA VAL A 40 -9.75 -0.03 -6.27
C VAL A 40 -11.18 0.49 -6.37
N VAL A 41 -12.10 -0.40 -6.72
CA VAL A 41 -13.53 -0.12 -6.80
C VAL A 41 -14.22 -0.75 -5.59
N ILE A 42 -14.78 0.10 -4.73
CA ILE A 42 -15.58 -0.30 -3.56
C ILE A 42 -17.02 0.10 -3.83
N THR A 43 -17.94 -0.87 -3.78
CA THR A 43 -19.39 -0.63 -3.96
C THR A 43 -19.73 0.22 -5.20
N GLY A 44 -19.03 -0.01 -6.31
CA GLY A 44 -19.22 0.71 -7.58
C GLY A 44 -18.49 2.05 -7.71
N LYS A 45 -17.86 2.55 -6.65
CA LYS A 45 -17.08 3.79 -6.67
C LYS A 45 -15.57 3.50 -6.80
N PRO A 46 -14.87 4.07 -7.81
CA PRO A 46 -13.43 3.93 -7.95
C PRO A 46 -12.69 4.89 -7.00
N TYR A 47 -11.55 4.42 -6.49
CA TYR A 47 -10.59 5.15 -5.67
C TYR A 47 -9.20 4.92 -6.24
N VAL A 48 -8.47 6.00 -6.54
CA VAL A 48 -7.15 5.98 -7.18
C VAL A 48 -6.09 6.36 -6.15
N PHE A 49 -4.97 5.64 -6.17
CA PHE A 49 -3.80 5.79 -5.30
C PHE A 49 -2.52 5.71 -6.13
N ASP A 50 -1.35 5.98 -5.55
CA ASP A 50 -0.08 5.76 -6.28
C ASP A 50 0.14 4.28 -6.62
N ARG A 51 -0.35 3.39 -5.77
CA ARG A 51 -0.45 1.95 -6.03
C ARG A 51 -1.49 1.30 -5.15
N VAL A 52 -2.18 0.30 -5.69
CA VAL A 52 -3.04 -0.62 -4.94
C VAL A 52 -2.38 -1.98 -4.91
N LEU A 53 -2.17 -2.52 -3.71
CA LEU A 53 -1.52 -3.81 -3.45
C LEU A 53 -2.60 -4.83 -3.06
N PRO A 54 -2.95 -5.79 -3.94
CA PRO A 54 -3.97 -6.81 -3.65
C PRO A 54 -3.55 -7.77 -2.51
N PRO A 55 -4.48 -8.59 -1.97
CA PRO A 55 -4.25 -9.51 -0.85
C PRO A 55 -3.04 -10.43 -0.97
N ASN A 56 -2.68 -10.81 -2.20
CA ASN A 56 -1.63 -11.78 -2.48
C ASN A 56 -0.26 -11.11 -2.69
N THR A 57 -0.13 -9.81 -2.43
CA THR A 57 1.13 -9.08 -2.56
C THR A 57 2.09 -9.50 -1.46
N ALA A 58 3.28 -9.98 -1.85
CA ALA A 58 4.32 -10.40 -0.92
C ALA A 58 4.93 -9.19 -0.17
N GLN A 59 5.46 -9.43 1.03
CA GLN A 59 6.13 -8.40 1.85
C GLN A 59 7.26 -7.70 1.09
N GLU A 60 8.06 -8.45 0.34
CA GLU A 60 9.15 -7.93 -0.47
C GLU A 60 8.65 -6.94 -1.53
N GLN A 61 7.53 -7.25 -2.20
CA GLN A 61 6.93 -6.36 -3.19
C GLN A 61 6.39 -5.07 -2.55
N VAL A 62 5.87 -5.16 -1.32
CA VAL A 62 5.43 -3.98 -0.54
C VAL A 62 6.63 -3.11 -0.18
N TYR A 63 7.73 -3.71 0.30
CA TYR A 63 8.96 -2.98 0.61
C TYR A 63 9.54 -2.29 -0.64
N ASP A 64 9.61 -3.01 -1.75
CA ASP A 64 10.13 -2.48 -3.01
C ASP A 64 9.31 -1.30 -3.54
N ALA A 65 7.99 -1.35 -3.37
CA ALA A 65 7.09 -0.28 -3.79
C ALA A 65 7.10 0.93 -2.84
N CYS A 66 7.15 0.70 -1.52
CA CYS A 66 6.91 1.74 -0.51
C CYS A 66 8.18 2.33 0.09
N ALA A 67 9.21 1.51 0.34
CA ALA A 67 10.32 1.85 1.23
C ALA A 67 11.68 1.90 0.54
N LYS A 68 11.90 1.10 -0.51
CA LYS A 68 13.22 0.98 -1.17
C LYS A 68 13.83 2.31 -1.60
N GLN A 69 13.04 3.17 -2.22
CA GLN A 69 13.51 4.50 -2.64
C GLN A 69 13.79 5.40 -1.43
N ILE A 70 12.92 5.37 -0.42
CA ILE A 70 13.10 6.16 0.81
C ILE A 70 14.39 5.76 1.53
N VAL A 71 14.67 4.46 1.63
CA VAL A 71 15.93 3.96 2.23
C VAL A 71 17.14 4.45 1.43
N LYS A 72 17.08 4.43 0.11
CA LYS A 72 18.14 4.95 -0.75
C LYS A 72 18.37 6.46 -0.53
N ASP A 73 17.30 7.23 -0.40
CA ASP A 73 17.36 8.67 -0.14
C ASP A 73 17.96 8.96 1.25
N VAL A 74 17.59 8.16 2.26
CA VAL A 74 18.16 8.24 3.61
C VAL A 74 19.66 7.96 3.61
N LEU A 75 20.12 6.95 2.86
CA LEU A 75 21.54 6.69 2.67
C LEU A 75 22.26 7.82 1.91
N GLY A 76 21.52 8.59 1.10
CA GLY A 76 22.00 9.82 0.44
C GLY A 76 22.04 11.06 1.34
N GLY A 77 21.62 10.95 2.61
CA GLY A 77 21.61 12.04 3.57
C GLY A 77 20.30 12.84 3.65
N TYR A 78 19.21 12.34 3.04
CA TYR A 78 17.88 12.95 3.15
C TYR A 78 17.06 12.32 4.29
N ASN A 79 16.00 13.01 4.72
CA ASN A 79 15.05 12.44 5.68
C ASN A 79 13.90 11.76 4.93
N GLY A 80 13.43 10.63 5.47
CA GLY A 80 12.33 9.85 4.92
C GLY A 80 11.33 9.46 6.01
N THR A 81 10.03 9.48 5.69
CA THR A 81 8.96 9.13 6.63
C THR A 81 7.99 8.16 5.98
N ILE A 82 7.66 7.08 6.69
CA ILE A 82 6.65 6.10 6.28
C ILE A 82 5.57 6.02 7.35
N PHE A 83 4.30 6.13 6.94
CA PHE A 83 3.15 5.96 7.82
C PHE A 83 2.37 4.70 7.45
N ALA A 84 1.94 3.95 8.46
CA ALA A 84 0.95 2.89 8.32
C ALA A 84 -0.38 3.35 8.89
N TYR A 85 -1.41 3.46 8.05
CA TYR A 85 -2.74 3.92 8.44
C TYR A 85 -3.80 2.84 8.19
N GLY A 86 -4.80 2.76 9.06
CA GLY A 86 -5.92 1.82 8.94
C GLY A 86 -6.50 1.42 10.30
N GLN A 87 -7.68 0.80 10.30
CA GLN A 87 -8.34 0.31 11.51
C GLN A 87 -7.55 -0.81 12.22
N THR A 88 -7.93 -1.15 13.45
CA THR A 88 -7.40 -2.35 14.12
C THR A 88 -7.62 -3.59 13.27
N SER A 89 -6.64 -4.49 13.24
CA SER A 89 -6.63 -5.70 12.41
C SER A 89 -6.59 -5.45 10.89
N SER A 90 -6.25 -4.25 10.40
CA SER A 90 -6.08 -3.98 8.96
C SER A 90 -4.76 -4.46 8.36
N GLY A 91 -3.81 -4.92 9.18
CA GLY A 91 -2.48 -5.37 8.73
C GLY A 91 -1.34 -4.34 8.85
N LYS A 92 -1.53 -3.26 9.64
CA LYS A 92 -0.48 -2.25 9.88
C LYS A 92 0.81 -2.86 10.45
N THR A 93 0.73 -3.57 11.58
CA THR A 93 1.87 -4.21 12.24
C THR A 93 2.56 -5.19 11.30
N HIS A 94 1.80 -6.09 10.66
CA HIS A 94 2.31 -7.00 9.62
C HIS A 94 2.99 -6.27 8.44
N THR A 95 2.62 -5.02 8.14
CA THR A 95 3.25 -4.27 7.04
C THR A 95 4.55 -3.59 7.46
N MET A 96 4.70 -3.28 8.74
CA MET A 96 5.85 -2.54 9.28
C MET A 96 6.93 -3.45 9.89
N GLU A 97 6.56 -4.66 10.32
CA GLU A 97 7.45 -5.66 10.92
C GLU A 97 8.01 -6.67 9.90
#